data_AF-A0A928ZS14-F1
#
_entry.id   AF-A0A928ZS14-F1
#
_cell.length_a   1.000
_cell.length_b   1.000
_cell.length_c   1.000
_cell.angle_alpha   90.00
_cell.angle_beta   90.00
_cell.angle_gamma   90.00
#
_symmetry.space_group_name_H-M   'P 1'
#
loop_
_entity.id
_entity.type
_entity.pdbx_description
1 polymer ?
#
loop_
_entity_poly.entity_id
_entity_poly.type
_entity_poly.pdbx_seq_one_letter_code
_entity_poly.pdbx_strand_id
1 'polypeptide(L)' 'MSPLTFHAEPLAPLRQRDEQALEDVFEDTQVEDIIADICTRLKQLHPEPCWDDDPFNFLSGYL' A
#
# COMPACT_ATOMS: atom_id res chain seq x y z
N MET A 1 -37.72 -17.30 5.58
CA MET A 1 -36.46 -16.99 4.89
C MET A 1 -35.58 -16.27 5.88
N SER A 2 -34.46 -16.88 6.28
CA SER A 2 -33.50 -16.26 7.20
C SER A 2 -32.47 -15.45 6.40
N PRO A 3 -32.03 -14.27 6.85
CA PRO A 3 -31.04 -13.46 6.13
C PRO A 3 -29.67 -14.14 6.14
N LEU A 4 -28.99 -14.18 4.99
CA LEU A 4 -27.61 -14.61 4.86
C LEU A 4 -26.70 -13.48 5.35
N THR A 5 -26.23 -13.55 6.60
CA THR A 5 -25.15 -12.68 7.10
C THR A 5 -23.81 -13.23 6.61
N PHE A 6 -23.34 -12.73 5.46
CA PHE A 6 -21.96 -12.94 5.00
C PHE A 6 -21.03 -11.98 5.73
N HIS A 7 -20.62 -12.35 6.94
CA HIS A 7 -19.41 -11.78 7.53
C HIS A 7 -18.29 -12.76 7.25
N ALA A 8 -17.20 -12.28 6.63
CA ALA A 8 -15.97 -13.06 6.56
C ALA A 8 -15.57 -13.41 8.00
N GLU A 9 -15.18 -14.67 8.23
CA GLU A 9 -14.67 -15.05 9.55
C GLU A 9 -13.50 -14.13 9.92
N PRO A 10 -13.39 -13.71 11.20
CA PRO A 10 -12.25 -12.94 11.66
C PRO A 10 -10.98 -13.67 11.21
N LEU A 11 -10.11 -12.96 10.48
CA LEU A 11 -8.85 -13.52 10.00
C LEU A 11 -8.14 -14.15 11.20
N ALA A 12 -7.88 -15.46 11.11
CA ALA A 12 -7.13 -16.15 12.15
C ALA A 12 -5.80 -15.39 12.37
N PRO A 13 -5.33 -15.27 13.62
CA PRO A 13 -4.05 -14.64 13.88
C PRO A 13 -2.97 -15.35 13.04
N LEU A 14 -2.06 -14.55 12.48
CA LEU A 14 -0.93 -15.07 11.71
C LEU A 14 -0.17 -16.08 12.58
N ARG A 15 0.17 -17.21 11.97
CA ARG A 15 1.01 -18.21 12.64
C ARG A 15 2.47 -17.85 12.38
N GLN A 16 3.37 -18.36 13.21
CA GLN A 16 4.82 -18.17 13.04
C GLN A 16 5.32 -18.52 11.62
N ARG A 17 4.71 -19.52 10.97
CA ARG A 17 5.01 -19.87 9.56
C ARG A 17 4.68 -18.73 8.59
N ASP A 18 3.56 -18.06 8.82
CA ASP A 18 3.08 -16.99 7.94
C ASP A 18 3.93 -15.72 8.15
N GLU A 19 4.39 -15.47 9.39
CA GLU A 19 5.39 -14.43 9.70
C GLU A 19 6.72 -14.70 9.00
N GLN A 20 7.26 -15.93 9.10
CA GLN A 20 8.50 -16.30 8.40
C GLN A 20 8.36 -16.18 6.88
N ALA A 21 7.22 -16.60 6.31
CA ALA A 21 6.98 -16.45 4.89
C ALA A 21 6.92 -14.96 4.46
N LEU A 22 6.42 -14.07 5.32
CA LEU A 22 6.48 -12.63 5.06
C LEU A 22 7.92 -12.12 5.11
N GLU A 23 8.69 -12.51 6.12
CA GLU A 23 10.11 -12.16 6.22
C GLU A 23 10.88 -12.59 4.98
N ASP A 24 10.74 -13.85 4.55
CA ASP A 24 11.41 -14.39 3.36
C ASP A 24 11.03 -13.59 2.09
N VAL A 25 9.75 -13.23 1.95
CA VAL A 25 9.27 -12.41 0.83
C VAL A 25 9.91 -11.02 0.87
N PHE A 26 9.96 -10.37 2.04
CA PHE A 26 10.54 -9.03 2.17
C PHE A 26 12.08 -9.03 2.11
N GLU A 27 12.74 -10.14 2.45
CA GLU A 27 14.19 -10.32 2.34
C GLU A 27 14.61 -10.53 0.87
N ASP A 28 13.83 -11.26 0.07
CA ASP A 28 14.07 -11.43 -1.37
C ASP A 28 13.58 -10.22 -2.19
N THR A 29 12.62 -9.45 -1.66
CA THR A 29 12.18 -8.23 -2.33
C THR A 29 13.34 -7.24 -2.28
N GLN A 30 13.95 -6.98 -3.44
CA GLN A 30 14.94 -5.92 -3.66
C GLN A 30 14.27 -4.55 -3.58
N VAL A 31 13.69 -4.22 -2.41
CA VAL A 31 12.93 -2.99 -2.16
C VAL A 31 13.78 -1.78 -2.52
N GLU A 32 15.07 -1.83 -2.25
CA GLU A 32 16.04 -0.78 -2.60
C GLU A 32 16.14 -0.55 -4.11
N ASP A 33 16.20 -1.62 -4.90
CA ASP A 33 16.28 -1.54 -6.37
C ASP A 33 14.96 -1.03 -6.96
N ILE A 34 13.82 -1.47 -6.40
CA ILE A 34 12.49 -0.97 -6.79
C ILE A 34 12.37 0.53 -6.48
N ILE A 35 12.81 0.96 -5.30
CA ILE A 35 12.83 2.39 -4.92
C ILE A 35 13.72 3.16 -5.89
N ALA A 36 14.91 2.65 -6.20
CA ALA A 36 15.85 3.30 -7.12
C ALA A 36 15.26 3.48 -8.53
N ASP A 37 14.58 2.46 -9.07
CA ASP A 37 13.90 2.54 -10.36
C ASP A 37 12.75 3.56 -10.33
N ILE A 38 11.88 3.48 -9.33
CA ILE A 38 10.77 4.44 -9.15
C ILE A 38 11.31 5.88 -9.10
N CYS A 39 12.31 6.15 -8.26
CA CYS A 39 12.91 7.47 -8.16
C CYS A 39 13.54 7.93 -9.49
N THR A 40 14.16 7.02 -10.24
CA THR A 40 14.72 7.32 -11.56
C THR A 40 13.64 7.70 -12.55
N ARG A 41 12.51 6.98 -12.55
CA ARG A 41 11.36 7.28 -13.41
C ARG A 41 10.67 8.57 -13.05
N LEU A 42 10.44 8.84 -11.76
CA LEU A 42 9.80 10.08 -11.31
C LEU A 42 10.60 11.32 -11.73
N LYS A 43 11.94 11.26 -11.67
CA LYS A 43 12.83 12.34 -12.14
C LYS A 43 12.76 12.60 -13.64
N GLN A 44 12.25 11.66 -14.44
CA GLN A 44 12.08 11.81 -15.89
C GLN A 44 10.73 12.41 -16.27
N LEU A 45 9.79 12.53 -15.32
CA LEU A 45 8.47 13.13 -15.56
C LEU A 45 8.57 14.65 -15.51
N HIS A 46 8.17 15.30 -16.60
CA HIS A 46 8.00 16.75 -16.67
C HIS A 46 6.59 17.11 -17.18
N PRO A 47 5.85 17.99 -16.47
CA PRO A 47 6.24 18.66 -15.23
C PRO A 47 6.38 17.67 -14.06
N GLU A 48 7.11 18.07 -13.02
CA GLU A 48 7.25 17.26 -11.81
C GLU A 48 5.84 17.01 -11.20
N PRO A 49 5.55 15.81 -10.69
CA PRO A 49 4.24 15.57 -10.10
C PRO A 49 4.09 16.36 -8.80
N CYS A 50 2.92 16.95 -8.59
CA CYS A 50 2.60 17.83 -7.45
C CYS A 50 2.22 17.02 -6.19
N TRP A 51 3.18 16.29 -5.61
CA TRP A 51 2.92 15.42 -4.45
C TRP A 51 2.67 16.18 -3.13
N ASP A 52 3.18 17.41 -3.03
CA ASP A 52 3.11 18.23 -1.81
C ASP A 52 1.79 18.99 -1.65
N ASP A 53 1.00 19.10 -2.72
CA ASP A 53 -0.33 19.68 -2.64
C ASP A 53 -1.29 18.60 -2.14
N ASP A 54 -1.89 18.78 -0.95
CA ASP A 54 -2.98 17.90 -0.49
C ASP A 54 -4.10 17.95 -1.55
N PRO A 55 -4.35 16.86 -2.29
CA PRO A 55 -5.34 16.85 -3.37
C PRO A 55 -6.75 17.08 -2.82
N PHE A 56 -6.96 16.97 -1.51
CA PHE A 56 -8.20 17.19 -0.80
C PHE A 56 -8.25 18.53 -0.05
N ASN A 57 -7.24 19.40 -0.18
CA ASN A 57 -7.27 20.73 0.46
C ASN A 57 -8.53 21.53 0.05
N PHE A 58 -9.04 21.33 -1.16
CA PHE A 58 -10.31 21.93 -1.61
C PHE A 58 -11.53 21.51 -0.76
N LEU A 59 -11.47 20.37 -0.07
CA LEU A 59 -12.55 19.84 0.79
C LEU A 59 -12.60 20.48 2.18
N SER A 60 -11.56 21.23 2.58
CA SER A 60 -11.48 21.87 3.90
C SER A 60 -12.61 22.87 4.21
N GLY A 61 -13.35 23.32 3.19
CA GLY A 61 -14.54 24.17 3.32
C GLY A 61 -15.88 23.45 3.17
N TYR A 62 -15.89 22.14 2.93
CA TYR A 62 -17.09 21.34 2.67
C TYR A 62 -17.39 20.29 3.77
N LEU A 63 -16.42 19.98 4.63
CA LEU A 63 -16.53 19.06 5.78
C LEU A 63 -16.52 19.85 7.10
#